data_AF-A0A6F9B9H5-F1
#
_entry.id   AF-A0A6F9B9H5-F1
#
_cell.length_a   1.000
_cell.length_b   1.000
_cell.length_c   1.000
_cell.angle_alpha   90.00
_cell.angle_beta   90.00
_cell.angle_gamma   90.00
#
_symmetry.space_group_name_H-M   'P 1'
#
loop_
_entity.id
_entity.type
_entity.pdbx_description
1 polymer ?
#
loop_
_entity_poly.entity_id
_entity_poly.type
_entity_poly.pdbx_seq_one_letter_code
_entity_poly.pdbx_strand_id
1 'polypeptide(L)'
;MYSFKINSHVSFPLEGLELRPFLAKDSPSQITTYDLLSVICHHGTAGSGHYIAYCQNVINGQWYEFDDQYVTEVHETVVQNAEAYVLFYRKSSEESMRERQKVVALASMKEPSLLQFYISREWLNKFNTFTEPGPISNHTFLCQHGGIPPNKYHYIDDLVVILPQNVWEYLYNR
;
A
#
# COMPACT_ATOMS: atom_id res chain seq x y z
N MET A 1 12.05 -22.27 -30.50
CA MET A 1 11.91 -20.83 -30.21
C MET A 1 12.98 -20.50 -29.19
N TYR A 2 13.96 -19.66 -29.53
CA TYR A 2 15.01 -19.28 -28.59
C TYR A 2 14.52 -18.11 -27.73
N SER A 3 14.68 -18.22 -26.41
CA SER A 3 14.36 -17.14 -25.46
C SER A 3 15.68 -16.55 -24.94
N PHE A 4 15.78 -15.22 -24.89
CA PHE A 4 16.98 -14.51 -24.43
C PHE A 4 16.58 -13.43 -23.41
N LYS A 5 17.33 -13.34 -22.31
CA LYS A 5 17.17 -12.27 -21.31
C LYS A 5 17.99 -11.06 -21.75
N ILE A 6 17.37 -9.87 -21.75
CA ILE A 6 18.07 -8.61 -21.94
C ILE A 6 18.66 -8.20 -20.59
N ASN A 7 19.98 -8.08 -20.51
CA ASN A 7 20.71 -7.75 -19.26
C ASN A 7 21.06 -6.26 -19.16
N SER A 8 20.47 -5.41 -20.00
CA SER A 8 20.69 -3.96 -19.93
C SER A 8 20.20 -3.43 -18.59
N HIS A 9 21.08 -2.72 -17.86
CA HIS A 9 20.69 -2.07 -16.63
C HIS A 9 19.69 -0.94 -16.91
N VAL A 10 18.58 -0.95 -16.17
CA VAL A 10 17.58 0.11 -16.17
C VAL A 10 17.69 0.81 -14.83
N SER A 11 18.05 2.10 -14.83
CA SER A 11 18.06 2.90 -13.62
C SER A 11 16.63 3.34 -13.28
N PHE A 12 16.28 3.26 -12.00
CA PHE A 12 14.96 3.61 -11.49
C PHE A 12 15.09 4.36 -10.15
N PRO A 13 14.26 5.38 -9.89
CA PRO A 13 14.28 6.10 -8.63
C PRO A 13 13.55 5.32 -7.53
N LEU A 14 14.05 5.37 -6.29
CA LEU A 14 13.36 4.78 -5.14
C LEU A 14 12.16 5.62 -4.70
N GLU A 15 12.25 6.94 -4.86
CA GLU A 15 11.22 7.89 -4.47
C GLU A 15 11.05 8.94 -5.57
N GLY A 16 9.85 9.52 -5.67
CA GLY A 16 9.65 10.66 -6.55
C GLY A 16 9.64 10.34 -8.05
N LEU A 17 9.27 9.12 -8.45
CA LEU A 17 9.05 8.78 -9.86
C LEU A 17 7.90 9.62 -10.42
N GLU A 18 8.21 10.60 -11.26
CA GLU A 18 7.22 11.51 -11.81
C GLU A 18 6.69 11.02 -13.15
N LEU A 19 5.41 10.64 -13.19
CA LEU A 19 4.76 10.11 -14.40
C LEU A 19 3.92 11.14 -15.15
N ARG A 20 3.73 12.37 -14.63
CA ARG A 20 2.96 13.43 -15.28
C ARG A 20 3.29 13.63 -16.76
N PRO A 21 4.57 13.63 -17.21
CA PRO A 21 4.91 13.86 -18.61
C PRO A 21 4.36 12.80 -19.58
N PHE A 22 4.01 11.61 -19.08
CA PHE A 22 3.54 10.49 -19.88
C PHE A 22 2.01 10.33 -19.87
N LEU A 23 1.29 11.17 -19.12
CA LEU A 23 -0.16 11.14 -19.08
C LEU A 23 -0.78 11.92 -20.25
N ALA A 24 -1.98 11.50 -20.64
CA ALA A 24 -2.81 12.29 -21.53
C ALA A 24 -3.12 13.66 -20.93
N LYS A 25 -3.24 14.69 -21.77
CA LYS A 25 -3.43 16.08 -21.34
C LYS A 25 -4.69 16.29 -20.49
N ASP A 26 -5.73 15.52 -20.78
CA ASP A 26 -7.02 15.51 -20.11
C ASP A 26 -7.12 14.46 -19.00
N SER A 27 -6.00 13.86 -18.59
CA SER A 27 -6.00 12.89 -17.49
C SER A 27 -6.53 13.53 -16.20
N PRO A 28 -7.52 12.91 -15.53
CA PRO A 28 -8.06 13.41 -14.27
C PRO A 28 -7.12 13.14 -13.08
N SER A 29 -6.02 12.40 -13.27
CA SER A 29 -5.12 12.03 -12.18
C SER A 29 -4.40 13.27 -11.63
N GLN A 30 -4.69 13.58 -10.37
CA GLN A 30 -4.03 14.68 -9.64
C GLN A 30 -2.69 14.24 -9.05
N ILE A 31 -2.61 12.97 -8.62
CA ILE A 31 -1.40 12.37 -8.07
C ILE A 31 -0.68 11.60 -9.17
N THR A 32 0.55 12.00 -9.44
CA THR A 32 1.37 11.47 -10.54
C THR A 32 2.79 11.10 -10.13
N THR A 33 3.13 11.34 -8.87
CA THR A 33 4.40 10.95 -8.26
C THR A 33 4.26 9.59 -7.59
N TYR A 34 5.30 8.76 -7.68
CA TYR A 34 5.30 7.41 -7.15
C TYR A 34 6.60 7.08 -6.39
N ASP A 35 6.47 6.29 -5.33
CA ASP A 35 7.59 5.75 -4.57
C ASP A 35 7.63 4.23 -4.72
N LEU A 36 8.83 3.68 -4.82
CA LEU A 36 9.08 2.26 -4.99
C LEU A 36 8.78 1.53 -3.68
N LEU A 37 8.02 0.44 -3.78
CA LEU A 37 7.71 -0.46 -2.68
C LEU A 37 8.58 -1.70 -2.69
N SER A 38 8.77 -2.28 -3.87
CA SER A 38 9.51 -3.52 -4.01
C SER A 38 10.04 -3.73 -5.43
N VAL A 39 11.09 -4.54 -5.52
CA VAL A 39 11.75 -4.96 -6.76
C VAL A 39 11.81 -6.47 -6.77
N ILE A 40 11.29 -7.10 -7.81
CA ILE A 40 11.56 -8.51 -8.10
C ILE A 40 12.74 -8.56 -9.06
N CYS A 41 13.77 -9.30 -8.68
CA CYS A 41 14.95 -9.54 -9.49
C CYS A 41 14.92 -10.96 -10.04
N HIS A 42 15.50 -11.14 -11.23
CA HIS A 42 15.67 -12.45 -11.82
C HIS A 42 17.12 -12.65 -12.23
N HIS A 43 17.81 -13.54 -11.53
CA HIS A 43 19.19 -13.92 -11.83
C HIS A 43 19.20 -15.10 -12.80
N GLY A 44 20.13 -15.10 -13.76
CA GLY A 44 20.29 -16.19 -14.72
C GLY A 44 19.73 -15.88 -16.11
N THR A 45 19.38 -16.93 -16.84
CA THR A 45 19.02 -16.87 -18.26
C THR A 45 17.52 -16.99 -18.46
N ALA A 46 17.02 -16.74 -19.66
CA ALA A 46 15.60 -16.92 -19.95
C ALA A 46 15.10 -18.38 -19.84
N GLY A 47 16.01 -19.37 -19.82
CA GLY A 47 15.65 -20.79 -19.68
C GLY A 47 15.80 -21.36 -18.28
N SER A 48 16.53 -20.68 -17.39
CA SER A 48 16.76 -21.10 -16.01
C SER A 48 17.33 -19.93 -15.22
N GLY A 49 16.83 -19.74 -14.01
CA GLY A 49 17.25 -18.65 -13.14
C GLY A 49 16.67 -18.77 -11.73
N HIS A 50 16.91 -17.73 -10.94
CA HIS A 50 16.50 -17.62 -9.55
C HIS A 50 15.85 -16.26 -9.31
N TYR A 51 14.78 -16.24 -8.52
CA TYR A 51 14.05 -15.03 -8.20
C TYR A 51 14.28 -14.64 -6.75
N ILE A 52 14.57 -13.36 -6.54
CA ILE A 52 14.59 -12.74 -5.21
C ILE A 52 13.75 -11.47 -5.23
N ALA A 53 13.41 -10.96 -4.05
CA ALA A 53 12.70 -9.70 -3.92
C ALA A 53 13.40 -8.75 -2.94
N TYR A 54 13.48 -7.47 -3.29
CA TYR A 54 13.76 -6.41 -2.35
C TYR A 54 12.46 -5.72 -1.98
N CYS A 55 12.11 -5.61 -0.70
CA CYS A 55 10.90 -4.93 -0.25
C CYS A 55 11.22 -3.93 0.86
N GLN A 56 10.60 -2.75 0.80
CA GLN A 56 10.64 -1.80 1.90
C GLN A 56 9.64 -2.21 2.98
N ASN A 57 10.10 -2.29 4.22
CA ASN A 57 9.25 -2.52 5.37
C ASN A 57 8.57 -1.22 5.79
N VAL A 58 7.23 -1.22 5.77
CA VAL A 58 6.43 -0.02 6.06
C VAL A 58 6.48 0.45 7.53
N ILE A 59 6.95 -0.40 8.45
CA ILE A 59 7.00 -0.10 9.89
C ILE A 59 8.25 0.73 10.22
N ASN A 60 9.40 0.37 9.65
CA ASN A 60 10.69 1.01 9.95
C ASN A 60 11.32 1.75 8.76
N GLY A 61 10.75 1.64 7.55
CA GLY A 61 11.25 2.27 6.34
C GLY A 61 12.49 1.61 5.72
N GLN A 62 12.98 0.50 6.28
CA GLN A 62 14.20 -0.16 5.84
C GLN A 62 13.93 -1.16 4.70
N TRP A 63 14.95 -1.42 3.89
CA TRP A 63 14.87 -2.39 2.79
C TRP A 63 15.38 -3.76 3.23
N TYR A 64 14.70 -4.79 2.75
CA TYR A 64 15.07 -6.18 3.01
C TYR A 64 15.11 -6.96 1.70
N GLU A 65 16.14 -7.78 1.55
CA GLU A 65 16.21 -8.86 0.58
C GLU A 65 15.48 -10.09 1.11
N PHE A 66 14.63 -10.66 0.28
CA PHE A 66 13.94 -11.92 0.49
C PHE A 66 14.45 -12.90 -0.55
N ASP A 67 15.30 -13.82 -0.11
CA ASP A 67 15.85 -14.91 -0.90
C ASP A 67 15.37 -16.25 -0.30
N ASP A 68 14.24 -16.73 -0.81
CA ASP A 68 13.51 -17.89 -0.31
C ASP A 68 13.26 -17.85 1.22
N GLN A 69 14.04 -18.60 1.98
CA GLN A 69 13.95 -18.71 3.44
C GLN A 69 14.79 -17.67 4.19
N TYR A 70 15.61 -16.89 3.48
CA TYR A 70 16.52 -15.90 4.05
C TYR A 70 15.97 -14.49 3.88
N VAL A 71 16.02 -13.73 4.97
CA VAL A 71 15.61 -12.33 5.00
C VAL A 71 16.77 -11.51 5.56
N THR A 72 17.28 -10.58 4.77
CA THR A 72 18.47 -9.80 5.09
C THR A 72 18.17 -8.31 4.91
N GLU A 73 18.48 -7.49 5.91
CA GLU A 73 18.40 -6.04 5.76
C GLU A 73 19.48 -5.55 4.79
N VAL A 74 19.12 -4.67 3.86
CA VAL A 74 20.03 -4.13 2.84
C VAL A 74 19.92 -2.62 2.76
N HIS A 75 21.02 -1.98 2.34
CA HIS A 75 21.03 -0.54 2.08
C HIS A 75 20.31 -0.23 0.76
N GLU A 76 19.69 0.95 0.67
CA GLU A 76 18.98 1.44 -0.52
C GLU A 76 19.79 1.37 -1.81
N THR A 77 21.10 1.60 -1.73
CA THR A 77 22.01 1.52 -2.88
C THR A 77 22.11 0.12 -3.46
N VAL A 78 21.88 -0.94 -2.67
CA VAL A 78 21.80 -2.32 -3.18
C VAL A 78 20.58 -2.46 -4.08
N VAL A 79 19.44 -1.94 -3.62
CA VAL A 79 18.16 -1.98 -4.34
C VAL A 79 18.24 -1.19 -5.64
N GLN A 80 18.83 0.02 -5.63
CA GLN A 80 18.99 0.86 -6.83
C GLN A 80 19.84 0.20 -7.93
N ASN A 81 20.78 -0.66 -7.55
CA ASN A 81 21.69 -1.33 -8.48
C ASN A 81 21.23 -2.75 -8.82
N ALA A 82 20.04 -3.16 -8.38
CA ALA A 82 19.54 -4.51 -8.59
C ALA A 82 19.27 -4.80 -10.08
N GLU A 83 19.36 -6.08 -10.48
CA GLU A 83 18.90 -6.57 -11.79
C GLU A 83 17.37 -6.66 -11.82
N ALA A 84 16.73 -5.49 -11.75
CA ALA A 84 15.29 -5.37 -11.65
C ALA A 84 14.60 -6.00 -12.87
N TYR A 85 13.61 -6.85 -12.59
CA TYR A 85 12.73 -7.42 -13.59
C TYR A 85 11.31 -6.88 -13.47
N VAL A 86 10.79 -6.76 -12.25
CA VAL A 86 9.47 -6.15 -11.97
C VAL A 86 9.61 -5.14 -10.85
N LEU A 87 9.10 -3.92 -11.08
CA LEU A 87 9.10 -2.83 -10.11
C LEU A 87 7.67 -2.57 -9.63
N PHE A 88 7.47 -2.50 -8.33
CA PHE A 88 6.19 -2.14 -7.74
C PHE A 88 6.28 -0.75 -7.14
N TYR A 89 5.47 0.17 -7.69
CA TYR A 89 5.39 1.55 -7.24
C TYR A 89 4.03 1.82 -6.59
N ARG A 90 4.01 2.64 -5.56
CA ARG A 90 2.78 3.23 -5.01
C ARG A 90 2.72 4.71 -5.35
N LYS A 91 1.52 5.23 -5.56
CA LYS A 91 1.28 6.68 -5.62
C LYS A 91 1.75 7.33 -4.30
N SER A 92 2.40 8.46 -4.41
CA SER A 92 2.89 9.25 -3.28
C SER A 92 2.16 10.58 -3.19
N SER A 93 1.72 10.94 -1.98
CA SER A 93 1.13 12.25 -1.70
C SER A 93 1.36 12.63 -0.24
N GLU A 94 2.00 13.78 -0.04
CA GLU A 94 2.21 14.37 1.28
C GLU A 94 0.88 14.60 2.02
N GLU A 95 -0.18 14.97 1.30
CA GLU A 95 -1.51 15.17 1.87
C GLU A 95 -2.04 13.88 2.49
N SER A 96 -1.94 12.76 1.77
CA SER A 96 -2.36 11.45 2.28
C SER A 96 -1.54 11.01 3.50
N MET A 97 -0.24 11.32 3.52
CA MET A 97 0.64 10.99 4.65
C MET A 97 0.28 11.83 5.88
N ARG A 98 0.05 13.13 5.70
CA ARG A 98 -0.38 14.04 6.76
C ARG A 98 -1.74 13.66 7.33
N GLU A 99 -2.66 13.24 6.47
CA GLU A 99 -3.98 12.76 6.88
C GLU A 99 -3.86 11.51 7.78
N ARG A 100 -3.06 10.52 7.38
CA ARG A 100 -2.81 9.32 8.20
C ARG A 100 -2.18 9.66 9.55
N GLN A 101 -1.18 10.54 9.57
CA GLN A 101 -0.56 11.01 10.81
C GLN A 101 -1.58 11.67 11.75
N LYS A 102 -2.48 12.50 11.19
CA LYS A 102 -3.56 13.12 11.97
C LYS A 102 -4.53 12.08 12.54
N VAL A 103 -4.89 11.06 11.78
CA VAL A 103 -5.75 9.95 12.25
C VAL A 103 -5.08 9.20 13.41
N VAL A 104 -3.79 8.88 13.31
CA VAL A 104 -3.04 8.22 14.38
C VAL A 104 -2.98 9.10 15.63
N ALA A 105 -2.77 10.41 15.48
CA ALA A 105 -2.76 11.36 16.58
C ALA A 105 -4.14 11.42 17.28
N LEU A 106 -5.23 11.53 16.51
CA LEU A 106 -6.60 11.52 17.03
C LEU A 106 -6.92 10.21 17.76
N ALA A 107 -6.52 9.07 17.20
CA ALA A 107 -6.75 7.75 17.80
C ALA A 107 -6.02 7.58 19.14
N SER A 108 -4.92 8.32 19.34
CA SER A 108 -4.16 8.32 20.59
C SER A 108 -4.81 9.16 21.70
N MET A 109 -5.75 10.05 21.34
CA MET A 109 -6.52 10.83 22.30
C MET A 109 -7.61 9.94 22.88
N LYS A 110 -7.44 9.52 24.14
CA LYS A 110 -8.38 8.63 24.85
C LYS A 110 -9.66 9.38 25.25
N GLU A 111 -10.50 9.71 24.28
CA GLU A 111 -11.81 10.32 24.52
C GLU A 111 -12.87 9.24 24.76
N PRO A 112 -13.58 9.28 25.90
CA PRO A 112 -14.69 8.37 26.14
C PRO A 112 -15.86 8.74 25.23
N SER A 113 -16.43 7.74 24.56
CA SER A 113 -17.67 7.88 23.79
C SER A 113 -18.68 6.82 24.24
N LEU A 114 -19.96 7.20 24.24
CA LEU A 114 -21.09 6.29 24.46
C LEU A 114 -21.45 5.49 23.18
N LEU A 115 -20.93 5.91 22.03
CA LEU A 115 -21.19 5.30 20.74
C LEU A 115 -19.94 4.56 20.24
N GLN A 116 -20.18 3.45 19.54
CA GLN A 116 -19.13 2.69 18.86
C GLN A 116 -19.33 2.84 17.35
N PHE A 117 -18.24 3.18 16.66
CA PHE A 117 -18.26 3.39 15.22
C PHE A 117 -17.51 2.24 14.56
N TYR A 118 -18.22 1.48 13.72
CA TYR A 118 -17.67 0.31 13.03
C TYR A 118 -17.41 0.62 11.57
N ILE A 119 -16.18 0.33 11.13
CA ILE A 119 -15.79 0.44 9.72
C ILE A 119 -15.22 -0.87 9.20
N SER A 120 -15.19 -0.99 7.89
CA SER A 120 -14.53 -2.12 7.24
C SER A 120 -13.03 -2.10 7.48
N ARG A 121 -12.47 -3.24 7.91
CA ARG A 121 -11.03 -3.47 7.94
C ARG A 121 -10.40 -3.32 6.56
N GLU A 122 -11.09 -3.75 5.51
CA GLU A 122 -10.64 -3.58 4.13
C GLU A 122 -10.50 -2.09 3.77
N TRP A 123 -11.50 -1.28 4.12
CA TRP A 123 -11.41 0.17 3.87
C TRP A 123 -10.29 0.81 4.69
N LEU A 124 -10.11 0.41 5.95
CA LEU A 124 -8.99 0.90 6.76
C LEU A 124 -7.63 0.52 6.14
N ASN A 125 -7.50 -0.69 5.62
CA ASN A 125 -6.30 -1.12 4.90
C ASN A 125 -6.07 -0.25 3.67
N LYS A 126 -7.10 0.00 2.85
CA LYS A 126 -7.03 0.93 1.72
C LYS A 126 -6.61 2.33 2.18
N PHE A 127 -7.18 2.86 3.26
CA PHE A 127 -6.80 4.15 3.82
C PHE A 127 -5.30 4.21 4.19
N ASN A 128 -4.78 3.15 4.80
CA ASN A 128 -3.39 3.06 5.21
C ASN A 128 -2.42 2.87 4.03
N THR A 129 -2.85 2.26 2.92
CA THR A 129 -1.95 1.90 1.81
C THR A 129 -2.12 2.76 0.56
N PHE A 130 -3.34 3.21 0.26
CA PHE A 130 -3.67 3.91 -0.98
C PHE A 130 -3.74 5.41 -0.74
N THR A 131 -3.29 6.17 -1.72
CA THR A 131 -3.37 7.63 -1.73
C THR A 131 -4.82 8.11 -1.88
N GLU A 132 -5.65 7.31 -2.56
CA GLU A 132 -7.04 7.61 -2.89
C GLU A 132 -7.95 6.44 -2.43
N PRO A 133 -8.18 6.27 -1.11
CA PRO A 133 -8.93 5.11 -0.59
C PRO A 133 -10.44 5.16 -0.87
N GLY A 134 -10.94 6.32 -1.33
CA GLY A 134 -12.37 6.57 -1.51
C GLY A 134 -13.13 6.76 -0.19
N PRO A 135 -14.45 7.03 -0.26
CA PRO A 135 -15.27 7.20 0.92
C PRO A 135 -15.34 5.91 1.75
N ILE A 136 -15.57 6.05 3.07
CA ILE A 136 -15.78 4.90 3.94
C ILE A 136 -16.88 4.01 3.36
N SER A 137 -16.58 2.72 3.24
CA SER A 137 -17.54 1.76 2.76
C SER A 137 -17.52 0.48 3.59
N ASN A 138 -18.71 0.02 3.96
CA ASN A 138 -18.93 -1.13 4.83
C ASN A 138 -19.54 -2.33 4.09
N HIS A 139 -19.52 -2.32 2.75
CA HIS A 139 -20.07 -3.38 1.89
C HIS A 139 -19.44 -4.77 2.12
N THR A 140 -18.25 -4.80 2.70
CA THR A 140 -17.55 -6.04 3.05
C THR A 140 -18.23 -6.80 4.18
N PHE A 141 -19.00 -6.13 5.04
CA PHE A 141 -19.70 -6.77 6.16
C PHE A 141 -21.18 -6.41 6.28
N LEU A 142 -21.65 -5.36 5.61
CA LEU A 142 -23.06 -5.01 5.50
C LEU A 142 -23.61 -5.38 4.12
N CYS A 143 -24.85 -5.88 4.08
CA CYS A 143 -25.62 -5.95 2.84
C CYS A 143 -26.24 -4.58 2.50
N GLN A 144 -26.83 -4.47 1.31
CA GLN A 144 -27.51 -3.24 0.86
C GLN A 144 -28.64 -2.76 1.79
N HIS A 145 -29.17 -3.63 2.65
CA HIS A 145 -30.19 -3.29 3.65
C HIS A 145 -29.61 -2.82 4.99
N GLY A 146 -28.28 -2.74 5.12
CA GLY A 146 -27.60 -2.33 6.36
C GLY A 146 -27.48 -3.42 7.43
N GLY A 147 -27.86 -4.66 7.12
CA GLY A 147 -27.72 -5.81 8.01
C GLY A 147 -26.48 -6.65 7.73
N ILE A 148 -25.99 -7.37 8.75
CA ILE A 148 -24.90 -8.35 8.59
C ILE A 148 -25.45 -9.61 7.91
N PRO A 149 -24.89 -10.05 6.77
CA PRO A 149 -25.28 -11.31 6.15
C PRO A 149 -25.08 -12.50 7.10
N PRO A 150 -26.03 -13.46 7.21
CA PRO A 150 -25.92 -14.58 8.15
C PRO A 150 -24.64 -15.41 7.98
N ASN A 151 -24.15 -15.55 6.75
CA ASN A 151 -22.92 -16.26 6.43
C ASN A 151 -21.63 -15.52 6.85
N LYS A 152 -21.71 -14.25 7.27
CA LYS A 152 -20.58 -13.45 7.78
C LYS A 152 -20.58 -13.29 9.29
N TYR A 153 -21.70 -13.59 9.95
CA TYR A 153 -21.89 -13.34 11.38
C TYR A 153 -20.81 -13.99 12.25
N HIS A 154 -20.40 -15.21 11.93
CA HIS A 154 -19.44 -15.97 12.75
C HIS A 154 -18.00 -15.45 12.71
N TYR A 155 -17.65 -14.57 11.77
CA TYR A 155 -16.30 -14.01 11.63
C TYR A 155 -16.35 -12.49 11.40
N ILE A 156 -17.39 -11.83 11.92
CA ILE A 156 -17.58 -10.40 11.74
C ILE A 156 -16.43 -9.57 12.30
N ASP A 157 -15.84 -10.01 13.42
CA ASP A 157 -14.73 -9.33 14.10
C ASP A 157 -13.46 -9.25 13.22
N ASP A 158 -13.30 -10.19 12.27
CA ASP A 158 -12.22 -10.16 11.28
C ASP A 158 -12.46 -9.10 10.21
N LEU A 159 -13.73 -8.72 9.96
CA LEU A 159 -14.14 -7.80 8.91
C LEU A 159 -14.24 -6.35 9.38
N VAL A 160 -14.43 -6.12 10.69
CA VAL A 160 -14.69 -4.79 11.25
C VAL A 160 -13.53 -4.27 12.09
N VAL A 161 -13.46 -2.94 12.19
CA VAL A 161 -12.60 -2.22 13.12
C VAL A 161 -13.43 -1.16 13.82
N ILE A 162 -13.24 -1.03 15.14
CA ILE A 162 -13.89 -0.01 15.95
C ILE A 162 -13.01 1.24 15.94
N LEU A 163 -13.61 2.39 15.63
CA LEU A 163 -12.94 3.69 15.69
C LEU A 163 -13.40 4.50 16.90
N PRO A 164 -12.47 5.27 17.52
CA PRO A 164 -12.84 6.38 18.40
C PRO A 164 -13.73 7.40 17.67
N GLN A 165 -14.62 8.06 18.41
CA GLN A 165 -15.58 9.00 17.84
C GLN A 165 -14.91 10.14 17.07
N ASN A 166 -13.88 10.76 17.64
CA ASN A 166 -13.13 11.85 17.01
C ASN A 166 -12.47 11.43 15.67
N VAL A 167 -11.98 10.19 15.59
CA VAL A 167 -11.42 9.62 14.35
C VAL A 167 -12.53 9.40 13.32
N TRP A 168 -13.66 8.83 13.75
CA TRP A 168 -14.82 8.64 12.87
C TRP A 168 -15.34 9.96 12.30
N GLU A 169 -15.56 10.97 13.14
CA GLU A 169 -16.03 12.29 12.71
C GLU A 169 -15.07 12.95 11.73
N TYR A 170 -13.75 12.79 11.95
CA TYR A 170 -12.76 13.31 11.02
C TYR A 170 -12.82 12.60 9.65
N LEU A 171 -12.83 11.27 9.65
CA LEU A 171 -12.80 10.47 8.41
C LEU A 171 -14.11 10.52 7.62
N TYR A 172 -15.25 10.65 8.31
CA TYR A 172 -16.57 10.71 7.68
C TYR A 172 -16.84 12.05 7.00
N ASN A 173 -16.26 13.14 7.50
CA ASN A 173 -16.44 14.50 6.97
C ASN A 173 -15.39 14.92 5.93
N ARG A 174 -14.54 13.99 5.49
CA ARG A 174 -13.53 14.20 4.45
C ARG A 174 -14.17 14.45 3.07
#